data_AF-A0A2X2SYN4-F1
#
_entry.id   AF-A0A2X2SYN4-F1
#
_cell.length_a   1.000
_cell.length_b   1.000
_cell.length_c   1.000
_cell.angle_alpha   90.00
_cell.angle_beta   90.00
_cell.angle_gamma   90.00
#
_symmetry.space_group_name_H-M   'P 1'
#
loop_
_entity.id
_entity.type
_entity.pdbx_description
1 polymer ?
#
loop_
_entity_poly.entity_id
_entity_poly.type
_entity_poly.pdbx_seq_one_letter_code
_entity_poly.pdbx_strand_id
1 'polypeptide(L)'
;MISYLHFNFLGIVTIGLLLFLEEVYKVNRWLVYLFLFAFITTEVLITYKGFSVIVNYPIFSNFYEWLWAFTALFYFPAIGWFIGSFKIK
;
A
#
# COMPACT_ATOMS: atom_id res chain seq x y z
N MET A 1 7.12 -13.73 -6.77
CA MET A 1 6.65 -14.19 -5.45
C MET A 1 6.38 -13.04 -4.47
N ILE A 2 7.19 -11.97 -4.44
CA ILE A 2 6.99 -10.81 -3.54
C ILE A 2 5.69 -10.03 -3.83
N SER A 3 5.30 -9.80 -5.09
CA SER A 3 4.02 -9.13 -5.44
C SER A 3 2.81 -9.84 -4.84
N TYR A 4 2.78 -11.18 -4.95
CA TYR A 4 1.67 -11.97 -4.42
C TYR A 4 1.51 -11.83 -2.90
N LEU A 5 2.64 -11.74 -2.18
CA LEU A 5 2.64 -11.52 -0.74
C LEU A 5 2.17 -10.10 -0.40
N HIS A 6 2.65 -9.11 -1.14
CA HIS A 6 2.28 -7.71 -0.97
C HIS A 6 0.78 -7.48 -1.24
N PHE A 7 0.25 -8.06 -2.31
CA PHE A 7 -1.16 -8.00 -2.66
C PHE A 7 -2.07 -8.66 -1.61
N ASN A 8 -1.69 -9.84 -1.11
CA ASN A 8 -2.49 -10.54 -0.09
C ASN A 8 -2.44 -9.87 1.27
N PHE A 9 -1.25 -9.59 1.79
CA PHE A 9 -1.11 -9.07 3.15
C PHE A 9 -1.36 -7.56 3.22
N LEU A 10 -0.77 -6.77 2.32
CA LEU A 10 -0.96 -5.32 2.34
C LEU A 10 -2.28 -4.92 1.68
N GLY A 11 -2.75 -5.63 0.67
CA GLY A 11 -4.03 -5.36 0.02
C GLY A 11 -5.20 -5.99 0.78
N ILE A 12 -5.42 -7.27 0.55
CA ILE A 12 -6.63 -7.99 0.98
C ILE A 12 -6.83 -7.93 2.50
N VAL A 13 -5.79 -8.25 3.28
CA VAL A 13 -5.89 -8.29 4.74
C VAL A 13 -6.08 -6.88 5.33
N THR A 14 -5.34 -5.89 4.83
CA THR A 14 -5.40 -4.52 5.40
C THR A 14 -6.70 -3.80 5.01
N ILE A 15 -7.18 -3.97 3.77
CA ILE A 15 -8.48 -3.44 3.34
C ILE A 15 -9.63 -4.13 4.09
N GLY A 16 -9.55 -5.44 4.30
CA GLY A 16 -10.52 -6.19 5.11
C GLY A 16 -10.57 -5.69 6.56
N LEU A 17 -9.40 -5.43 7.15
CA LEU A 17 -9.30 -4.81 8.48
C LEU A 17 -9.91 -3.41 8.51
N LEU A 18 -9.64 -2.56 7.52
CA LEU A 18 -10.19 -1.21 7.45
C LEU A 18 -11.72 -1.21 7.33
N LEU A 19 -12.29 -2.12 6.53
CA LEU A 19 -13.74 -2.30 6.42
C LEU A 19 -14.38 -2.72 7.75
N PHE A 20 -13.74 -3.65 8.46
CA PHE A 20 -14.22 -4.07 9.78
C PHE A 20 -14.07 -2.96 10.84
N LEU A 21 -13.01 -2.16 10.73
CA LEU A 21 -12.75 -1.06 11.65
C LEU A 21 -13.68 0.14 11.40
N GLU A 22 -14.28 0.29 10.22
CA GLU A 22 -15.20 1.39 9.90
C GLU A 22 -16.45 1.39 10.81
N GLU A 23 -16.89 0.21 11.31
CA GLU A 23 -18.01 0.11 12.24
C GLU A 23 -17.73 0.70 13.63
N VAL A 24 -16.46 0.72 14.06
CA VAL A 24 -16.05 1.15 15.42
C VAL A 24 -15.27 2.47 15.39
N TYR A 25 -14.59 2.76 14.28
CA TYR A 25 -13.71 3.89 14.11
C TYR A 25 -14.02 4.60 12.80
N LYS A 26 -14.42 5.88 12.89
CA LYS A 26 -14.57 6.75 11.71
C LYS A 26 -13.19 7.06 11.12
N VAL A 27 -12.70 6.14 10.29
CA VAL A 27 -11.45 6.31 9.55
C VAL A 27 -11.58 7.52 8.63
N ASN A 28 -10.57 8.41 8.64
CA ASN A 28 -10.54 9.52 7.69
C ASN A 28 -10.40 8.99 6.26
N ARG A 29 -11.43 9.22 5.42
CA ARG A 29 -11.50 8.77 4.02
C ARG A 29 -10.28 9.20 3.19
N TRP A 30 -9.70 10.37 3.49
CA TRP A 30 -8.48 10.84 2.81
C TRP A 30 -7.28 9.91 3.03
N LEU A 31 -7.10 9.37 4.25
CA LEU A 31 -6.02 8.43 4.55
C LEU A 31 -6.24 7.09 3.85
N VAL A 32 -7.50 6.68 3.71
CA VAL A 32 -7.87 5.47 2.95
C VAL A 32 -7.54 5.65 1.47
N TYR A 33 -7.87 6.78 0.86
CA TYR A 33 -7.51 7.04 -0.54
C TYR A 33 -6.00 7.09 -0.76
N LEU A 34 -5.25 7.71 0.16
CA LEU A 34 -3.80 7.76 0.08
C LEU A 34 -3.19 6.36 0.21
N PHE A 35 -3.70 5.54 1.13
CA PHE A 35 -3.33 4.14 1.26
C PHE A 35 -3.60 3.34 -0.02
N LEU A 36 -4.81 3.46 -0.59
CA LEU A 36 -5.18 2.78 -1.83
C LEU A 36 -4.31 3.21 -3.01
N PHE A 37 -3.98 4.50 -3.11
CA PHE A 37 -3.08 5.01 -4.14
C PHE A 37 -1.67 4.43 -4.00
N ALA A 38 -1.10 4.46 -2.79
CA ALA A 38 0.20 3.86 -2.51
C ALA A 38 0.21 2.35 -2.81
N PHE A 39 -0.89 1.66 -2.49
CA PHE A 39 -1.06 0.24 -2.77
C PHE A 39 -1.10 -0.07 -4.26
N ILE A 40 -1.95 0.60 -5.03
CA ILE A 40 -2.06 0.36 -6.48
C ILE A 40 -0.73 0.65 -7.18
N THR A 41 -0.08 1.76 -6.84
CA THR A 41 1.19 2.17 -7.48
C THR A 41 2.33 1.20 -7.15
N THR A 42 2.48 0.79 -5.89
CA THR A 42 3.49 -0.21 -5.50
C THR A 42 3.21 -1.57 -6.12
N GLU A 43 1.95 -2.00 -6.19
CA GLU A 43 1.59 -3.28 -6.80
C GLU A 43 1.89 -3.31 -8.30
N VAL A 44 1.59 -2.23 -9.02
CA VAL A 44 1.92 -2.08 -10.45
C VAL A 44 3.44 -2.15 -10.66
N LEU A 45 4.23 -1.46 -9.83
CA LEU A 45 5.69 -1.48 -9.93
C LEU A 45 6.27 -2.87 -9.65
N ILE A 46 5.81 -3.56 -8.61
CA ILE A 46 6.30 -4.91 -8.26
C ILE A 46 5.87 -5.92 -9.35
N THR A 47 4.66 -5.79 -9.88
CA THR A 47 4.18 -6.61 -11.00
C THR A 47 5.01 -6.36 -12.27
N TYR A 48 5.28 -5.09 -12.60
CA TYR A 48 6.15 -4.71 -13.71
C TYR A 48 7.55 -5.30 -13.57
N LYS A 49 8.13 -5.27 -12.36
CA LYS A 49 9.42 -5.91 -12.09
C LYS A 49 9.34 -7.42 -12.34
N GLY A 50 8.29 -8.07 -11.83
CA GLY A 50 8.06 -9.51 -12.05
C GLY A 50 7.97 -9.86 -13.53
N PHE A 51 7.21 -9.08 -14.30
CA PHE A 51 7.05 -9.26 -15.74
C PHE A 51 8.36 -9.00 -16.50
N SER A 52 9.10 -7.95 -16.11
CA SER A 52 10.38 -7.59 -16.71
C SER A 52 11.42 -8.71 -16.55
N VAL A 53 11.43 -9.39 -15.40
CA VAL A 53 12.30 -10.55 -15.18
C VAL A 53 11.89 -11.74 -16.06
N ILE A 54 10.59 -11.99 -16.25
CA ILE A 54 10.10 -13.11 -17.07
C ILE A 54 10.40 -12.89 -18.55
N VAL A 55 10.18 -11.67 -19.05
CA VAL A 55 10.33 -11.31 -20.47
C VAL A 55 11.75 -10.82 -20.80
N ASN A 56 12.65 -10.77 -19.82
CA ASN A 56 13.98 -10.14 -19.92
C ASN A 56 13.91 -8.70 -20.45
N TYR A 57 12.86 -7.98 -20.06
CA TYR A 57 12.68 -6.58 -20.41
C TYR A 57 13.53 -5.69 -19.48
N PRO A 58 14.17 -4.62 -19.99
CA PRO A 58 15.00 -3.75 -19.16
C PRO A 58 14.18 -3.03 -18.10
N ILE A 59 14.66 -3.05 -16.86
CA ILE A 59 14.15 -2.23 -15.77
C ILE A 59 14.69 -0.82 -15.96
N PHE A 60 13.83 0.20 -15.84
CA PHE A 60 14.27 1.59 -15.94
C PHE A 60 15.15 2.00 -14.74
N SER A 61 16.09 2.93 -14.97
CA SER A 61 17.16 3.28 -14.02
C SER A 61 16.66 3.69 -12.63
N ASN A 62 15.55 4.44 -12.57
CA ASN A 62 15.04 5.00 -11.32
C ASN A 62 14.01 4.09 -10.63
N PHE A 63 13.80 2.86 -11.12
CA PHE A 63 12.74 1.96 -10.61
C PHE A 63 12.74 1.82 -9.09
N TYR A 64 13.91 1.63 -8.49
CA TYR A 64 14.03 1.44 -7.05
C TYR A 64 13.76 2.73 -6.26
N GLU A 65 14.09 3.91 -6.80
CA GLU A 65 13.77 5.20 -6.19
C GLU A 65 12.25 5.43 -6.16
N TRP A 66 11.58 5.17 -7.28
CA TRP A 66 10.13 5.27 -7.37
C TRP A 66 9.43 4.27 -6.44
N LEU A 67 9.90 3.02 -6.43
CA LEU A 67 9.35 2.00 -5.54
C LEU A 67 9.48 2.40 -4.07
N TRP A 68 10.67 2.87 -3.67
CA TRP A 68 10.92 3.35 -2.32
C TRP A 68 10.04 4.55 -1.95
N ALA A 69 9.90 5.52 -2.84
CA ALA A 69 9.06 6.69 -2.62
C ALA A 69 7.58 6.33 -2.41
N PHE A 70 7.04 5.42 -3.22
CA PHE A 70 5.66 4.97 -3.05
C PHE A 70 5.46 4.09 -1.82
N THR A 71 6.44 3.26 -1.46
CA THR A 71 6.39 2.50 -0.19
C THR A 71 6.41 3.43 1.02
N ALA A 72 7.17 4.53 0.97
CA ALA A 72 7.20 5.50 2.06
C ALA A 72 5.83 6.19 2.27
N LEU A 73 4.97 6.26 1.25
CA LEU A 73 3.62 6.82 1.41
C LEU A 73 2.76 6.03 2.40
N PHE A 74 3.05 4.75 2.66
CA PHE A 74 2.33 3.95 3.66
C PHE A 74 2.54 4.42 5.10
N TYR A 75 3.59 5.19 5.40
CA TYR A 75 3.79 5.73 6.74
C TYR A 75 2.75 6.79 7.12
N PHE A 76 2.28 7.60 6.16
CA PHE A 76 1.27 8.64 6.42
C PHE A 76 -0.07 8.08 6.92
N PRO A 77 -0.72 7.10 6.26
CA PRO A 77 -1.96 6.52 6.74
C PRO A 77 -1.74 5.74 8.03
N ALA A 78 -0.60 5.06 8.18
CA ALA A 78 -0.26 4.36 9.43
C ALA A 78 -0.20 5.30 10.64
N ILE A 79 0.50 6.44 10.52
CA ILE A 79 0.58 7.46 11.58
C ILE A 79 -0.79 8.10 11.82
N GLY A 80 -1.52 8.43 10.74
CA GLY A 80 -2.85 9.03 10.84
C GLY A 80 -3.88 8.13 11.55
N TRP A 81 -3.85 6.82 11.29
CA TRP A 81 -4.69 5.85 11.98
C TRP A 81 -4.24 5.61 13.42
N PHE A 82 -2.93 5.58 13.69
CA PHE A 82 -2.40 5.48 15.05
C PHE A 82 -2.87 6.65 15.92
N ILE A 83 -2.76 7.90 15.44
CA ILE A 83 -3.20 9.09 16.18
C ILE A 83 -4.70 9.06 16.45
N GLY A 84 -5.52 8.70 15.47
CA GLY A 84 -6.97 8.68 15.68
C GLY A 84 -7.45 7.47 16.49
N SER A 85 -6.68 6.38 16.57
CA SER A 85 -6.95 5.28 17.51
C SER A 85 -6.97 5.76 18.97
N PHE A 86 -6.11 6.70 19.36
CA PHE A 86 -6.14 7.31 20.71
C PHE A 86 -7.36 8.21 20.98
N LYS A 87 -8.15 8.54 19.95
CA LYS A 87 -9.40 9.28 20.10
C LYS A 87 -10.63 8.38 20.25
N ILE A 88 -10.48 7.07 20.09
CA ILE A 88 -11.53 6.10 20.38
C ILE A 88 -11.63 5.99 21.91
N LYS A 89 -12.75 6.45 22.46
CA LYS A 89 -13.06 6.45 23.89
C LYS A 89 -14.23 5.50 24.13
#